data_AF-A0A7C9I7R6-F1
#
_entry.id   AF-A0A7C9I7R6-F1
#
_cell.length_a   1.000
_cell.length_b   1.000
_cell.length_c   1.000
_cell.angle_alpha   90.00
_cell.angle_beta   90.00
_cell.angle_gamma   90.00
#
_symmetry.space_group_name_H-M   'P 1'
#
loop_
_entity.id
_entity.type
_entity.pdbx_description
1 polymer ?
#
loop_
_entity_poly.entity_id
_entity_poly.type
_entity_poly.pdbx_seq_one_letter_code
_entity_poly.pdbx_strand_id
1 'polypeptide(L)'
;MDNSSNKVRRALTASLLAATLLSGSAFATDYYTGKIVVKKYYDKNANGVHNAGEPYLSGWPMTLGPSDITRNTNSEGWTSFAGLAPGNGYSVLEGTPNEANWIQSAPRVNGVVVNPLTGIRVNAGYTTTVKFGNYCKKPSGGKTPGFWSNQNGLAKLLDGSPPSLLPELNLLVALNLVDANGGAFDPVDYPSFRTWLLASDATNMAYKLSSHLAAMRLNVEAGYVNGNAFYIPFGGSINSLIAAANAALAADPFTPSGDPNRTTQEQLKNALDALNNGALVVPSSPCRRSFPSPY
;
A
#
# COMPACT_ATOMS: atom_id res chain seq x y z
N MET A 1 -79.84 -38.13 71.06
CA MET A 1 -78.43 -38.24 71.47
C MET A 1 -77.68 -37.21 70.62
N ASP A 2 -77.70 -35.95 71.07
CA ASP A 2 -76.64 -35.28 71.86
C ASP A 2 -75.73 -34.50 70.89
N ASN A 3 -76.00 -33.21 70.63
CA ASN A 3 -75.59 -31.99 71.35
C ASN A 3 -74.08 -31.66 71.27
N SER A 4 -73.81 -30.35 71.17
CA SER A 4 -72.51 -29.64 71.29
C SER A 4 -71.71 -29.45 69.98
N SER A 5 -71.64 -28.28 69.34
CA SER A 5 -71.17 -26.93 69.77
C SER A 5 -69.66 -26.70 69.59
N ASN A 6 -69.33 -25.63 68.85
CA ASN A 6 -68.22 -24.68 69.08
C ASN A 6 -66.75 -25.07 68.77
N LYS A 7 -66.11 -24.37 67.81
CA LYS A 7 -65.22 -23.19 68.03
C LYS A 7 -64.18 -22.94 66.90
N VAL A 8 -64.26 -21.73 66.34
CA VAL A 8 -63.21 -20.69 66.12
C VAL A 8 -61.74 -21.08 65.83
N ARG A 9 -61.30 -20.71 64.61
CA ARG A 9 -60.04 -20.05 64.10
C ARG A 9 -58.65 -20.38 64.70
N ARG A 10 -57.68 -20.63 63.77
CA ARG A 10 -56.27 -20.14 63.60
C ARG A 10 -55.35 -21.31 63.16
N ALA A 11 -54.27 -21.19 62.38
CA ALA A 11 -53.70 -20.28 61.38
C ALA A 11 -52.40 -20.96 60.82
N LEU A 12 -51.96 -20.58 59.61
CA LEU A 12 -50.67 -20.93 58.92
C LEU A 12 -50.48 -22.42 58.50
N THR A 13 -49.88 -22.78 57.36
CA THR A 13 -48.72 -22.23 56.63
C THR A 13 -48.82 -22.53 55.13
N ALA A 14 -48.21 -21.67 54.31
CA ALA A 14 -48.10 -21.82 52.85
C ALA A 14 -47.19 -23.00 52.43
N SER A 15 -47.53 -23.68 51.34
CA SER A 15 -46.55 -24.35 50.47
C SER A 15 -47.05 -24.40 49.03
N LEU A 16 -46.27 -23.71 48.21
CA LEU A 16 -46.29 -23.47 46.79
C LEU A 16 -46.35 -24.77 45.96
N LEU A 17 -47.24 -24.86 44.96
CA LEU A 17 -46.97 -25.65 43.75
C LEU A 17 -47.70 -25.05 42.54
N ALA A 18 -47.35 -23.81 42.21
CA ALA A 18 -47.63 -23.21 40.90
C ALA A 18 -46.29 -22.87 40.26
N ALA A 19 -45.64 -23.86 39.66
CA ALA A 19 -44.45 -23.65 38.85
C ALA A 19 -44.35 -24.75 37.79
N THR A 20 -45.17 -24.64 36.76
CA THR A 20 -44.91 -25.31 35.49
C THR A 20 -45.59 -24.54 34.37
N LEU A 21 -45.08 -23.34 34.06
CA LEU A 21 -45.18 -22.73 32.73
C LEU A 21 -44.33 -21.44 32.61
N LEU A 22 -43.03 -21.50 32.95
CA LEU A 22 -42.09 -20.38 32.69
C LEU A 22 -40.70 -20.88 32.29
N SER A 23 -40.63 -21.76 31.29
CA SER A 23 -39.36 -22.01 30.57
C SER A 23 -39.48 -21.85 29.05
N GLY A 24 -40.65 -21.48 28.53
CA GLY A 24 -40.86 -21.21 27.10
C GLY A 24 -40.57 -19.77 26.65
N SER A 25 -40.42 -18.82 27.59
CA SER A 25 -40.29 -17.38 27.28
C SER A 25 -38.90 -16.79 27.57
N ALA A 26 -37.94 -17.59 28.06
CA ALA A 26 -36.57 -17.15 28.29
C ALA A 26 -35.56 -17.59 27.20
N PHE A 27 -36.00 -18.36 26.20
CA PHE A 27 -35.15 -18.86 25.10
C PHE A 27 -35.49 -18.29 23.71
N ALA A 28 -36.30 -17.23 23.63
CA ALA A 28 -36.76 -16.66 22.36
C ALA A 28 -36.50 -15.14 22.21
N THR A 29 -35.52 -14.58 22.93
CA THR A 29 -35.10 -13.18 22.75
C THR A 29 -33.59 -12.98 22.78
N ASP A 30 -32.79 -14.00 22.49
CA ASP A 30 -31.45 -13.77 21.94
C ASP A 30 -31.65 -13.43 20.46
N TYR A 31 -31.83 -12.13 20.17
CA TYR A 31 -31.82 -11.62 18.81
C TYR A 31 -30.54 -12.14 18.17
N TYR A 32 -30.64 -13.11 17.25
CA TYR A 32 -29.48 -13.63 16.53
C TYR A 32 -28.86 -12.49 15.72
N THR A 33 -27.92 -11.78 16.33
CA THR A 33 -27.25 -10.63 15.72
C THR A 33 -26.07 -11.12 14.89
N GLY A 34 -25.68 -10.33 13.90
CA GLY A 34 -24.44 -10.51 13.17
C GLY A 34 -23.40 -9.46 13.55
N LYS A 35 -22.26 -9.52 12.88
CA LYS A 35 -21.20 -8.50 13.00
C LYS A 35 -20.58 -8.16 11.66
N ILE A 36 -20.17 -6.90 11.50
CA ILE A 36 -19.34 -6.42 10.40
C ILE A 36 -17.92 -6.22 10.92
N VAL A 37 -16.94 -6.86 10.28
CA VAL A 37 -15.51 -6.62 10.51
C VAL A 37 -14.96 -5.84 9.33
N VAL A 38 -14.33 -4.72 9.61
CA VAL A 38 -13.65 -3.88 8.61
C VAL A 38 -12.15 -4.10 8.75
N LYS A 39 -11.49 -4.44 7.65
CA LYS A 39 -10.02 -4.52 7.58
C LYS A 39 -9.47 -3.41 6.69
N LYS A 40 -8.49 -2.66 7.20
CA LYS A 40 -7.85 -1.55 6.49
C LYS A 40 -6.40 -1.91 6.15
N TYR A 41 -6.03 -1.85 4.88
CA TYR A 41 -4.67 -2.19 4.44
C TYR A 41 -4.02 -1.08 3.60
N TYR A 42 -2.69 -1.13 3.56
CA TYR A 42 -1.85 -0.30 2.72
C TYR A 42 -1.54 -1.03 1.41
N ASP A 43 -2.13 -0.54 0.33
CA ASP A 43 -2.03 -1.12 -1.00
C ASP A 43 -0.74 -0.67 -1.70
N LYS A 44 0.31 -1.49 -1.63
CA LYS A 44 1.67 -1.11 -2.06
C LYS A 44 1.81 -1.02 -3.58
N ASN A 45 0.93 -1.66 -4.34
CA ASN A 45 0.95 -1.67 -5.80
C ASN A 45 -0.25 -0.94 -6.44
N ALA A 46 -1.11 -0.33 -5.62
CA ALA A 46 -2.28 0.45 -6.02
C ALA A 46 -3.35 -0.35 -6.80
N ASN A 47 -3.42 -1.68 -6.64
CA ASN A 47 -4.32 -2.54 -7.42
C ASN A 47 -5.71 -2.74 -6.79
N GLY A 48 -5.95 -2.26 -5.57
CA GLY A 48 -7.21 -2.40 -4.84
C GLY A 48 -7.45 -3.79 -4.24
N VAL A 49 -6.41 -4.62 -4.12
CA VAL A 49 -6.45 -5.96 -3.54
C VAL A 49 -5.42 -6.06 -2.43
N HIS A 50 -5.83 -6.60 -1.27
CA HIS A 50 -4.88 -6.86 -0.19
C HIS A 50 -3.99 -8.07 -0.55
N ASN A 51 -2.74 -7.80 -0.91
CA ASN A 51 -1.75 -8.81 -1.28
C ASN A 51 -0.88 -9.25 -0.09
N ALA A 52 -0.18 -10.38 -0.26
CA ALA A 52 0.80 -10.83 0.73
C ALA A 52 1.92 -9.77 0.90
N GLY A 53 2.31 -9.48 2.15
CA GLY A 53 3.34 -8.49 2.47
C GLY A 53 2.84 -7.03 2.54
N GLU A 54 1.55 -6.79 2.30
CA GLU A 54 0.92 -5.48 2.51
C GLU A 54 0.46 -5.31 3.96
N PRO A 55 0.93 -4.27 4.66
CA PRO A 55 0.62 -4.07 6.06
C PRO A 55 -0.81 -3.57 6.24
N TYR A 56 -1.39 -3.91 7.38
CA TYR A 56 -2.63 -3.29 7.83
C TYR A 56 -2.37 -1.88 8.37
N LEU A 57 -3.40 -1.02 8.32
CA LEU A 57 -3.33 0.37 8.76
C LEU A 57 -4.19 0.57 10.02
N SER A 58 -3.55 0.95 11.12
CA SER A 58 -4.19 1.25 12.41
C SER A 58 -4.76 2.68 12.48
N GLY A 59 -5.63 2.97 13.44
CA GLY A 59 -6.12 4.33 13.70
C GLY A 59 -6.95 4.95 12.57
N TRP A 60 -7.34 4.19 11.55
CA TRP A 60 -8.21 4.66 10.47
C TRP A 60 -9.67 4.68 10.91
N PRO A 61 -10.38 5.82 10.87
CA PRO A 61 -11.78 5.91 11.26
C PRO A 61 -12.68 5.19 10.27
N MET A 62 -13.56 4.35 10.79
CA MET A 62 -14.58 3.64 10.03
C MET A 62 -15.94 3.94 10.64
N THR A 63 -16.88 4.44 9.84
CA THR A 63 -18.23 4.82 10.29
C THR A 63 -19.27 3.84 9.73
N LEU A 64 -20.06 3.24 10.62
CA LEU A 64 -21.15 2.33 10.27
C LEU A 64 -22.45 3.10 10.09
N GLY A 65 -23.00 3.07 8.87
CA GLY A 65 -24.38 3.47 8.60
C GLY A 65 -25.36 2.31 8.81
N PRO A 66 -26.59 2.56 9.26
CA PRO A 66 -27.20 3.89 9.46
C PRO A 66 -27.00 4.48 10.87
N SER A 67 -26.26 3.80 11.75
CA SER A 67 -26.11 4.22 13.16
C SER A 67 -25.15 5.39 13.39
N ASP A 68 -24.40 5.78 12.36
CA ASP A 68 -23.31 6.78 12.39
C ASP A 68 -22.27 6.57 13.50
N ILE A 69 -22.11 5.32 13.94
CA ILE A 69 -21.10 4.93 14.92
C ILE A 69 -19.75 4.85 14.24
N THR A 70 -18.79 5.61 14.74
CA THR A 70 -17.40 5.55 14.27
C THR A 70 -16.52 4.75 15.22
N ARG A 71 -15.66 3.89 14.65
CA ARG A 71 -14.59 3.20 15.38
C ARG A 71 -13.31 3.26 14.57
N ASN A 72 -12.20 3.48 15.25
CA ASN A 72 -10.89 3.45 14.62
C ASN A 72 -10.39 2.00 14.53
N THR A 73 -9.65 1.70 13.47
CA THR A 73 -8.96 0.41 13.33
C THR A 73 -7.90 0.26 14.43
N ASN A 74 -7.75 -0.94 14.98
CA ASN A 74 -6.80 -1.24 16.05
C ASN A 74 -5.35 -1.37 15.52
N SER A 75 -4.41 -1.79 16.37
CA SER A 75 -3.00 -2.03 15.99
C SER A 75 -2.81 -3.08 14.88
N GLU A 76 -3.76 -3.99 14.73
CA GLU A 76 -3.79 -5.01 13.66
C GLU A 76 -4.54 -4.52 12.41
N GLY A 77 -4.97 -3.25 12.41
CA GLY A 77 -5.66 -2.53 11.33
C GLY A 77 -7.05 -3.07 10.98
N TRP A 78 -7.81 -3.49 12.00
CA TRP A 78 -9.22 -3.82 11.84
C TRP A 78 -10.09 -3.22 12.95
N THR A 79 -11.39 -3.09 12.69
CA THR A 79 -12.40 -2.76 13.71
C THR A 79 -13.66 -3.60 13.48
N SER A 80 -14.51 -3.73 14.49
CA SER A 80 -15.72 -4.53 14.42
C SER A 80 -16.95 -3.81 14.96
N PHE A 81 -18.06 -3.98 14.26
CA PHE A 81 -19.40 -3.60 14.70
C PHE A 81 -20.20 -4.88 14.95
N ALA A 82 -20.51 -5.17 16.20
CA ALA A 82 -21.26 -6.37 16.62
C ALA A 82 -22.66 -6.00 17.13
N GLY A 83 -23.51 -6.99 17.38
CA GLY A 83 -24.88 -6.75 17.85
C GLY A 83 -25.78 -6.18 16.76
N LEU A 84 -25.44 -6.40 15.49
CA LEU A 84 -26.19 -5.87 14.36
C LEU A 84 -27.39 -6.77 14.06
N ALA A 85 -28.59 -6.19 13.97
CA ALA A 85 -29.76 -6.92 13.52
C ALA A 85 -29.53 -7.49 12.10
N PRO A 86 -29.96 -8.72 11.82
CA PRO A 86 -29.91 -9.25 10.46
C PRO A 86 -30.68 -8.34 9.49
N GLY A 87 -30.09 -8.08 8.32
CA GLY A 87 -30.69 -7.16 7.36
C GLY A 87 -29.75 -6.78 6.24
N ASN A 88 -30.31 -6.06 5.27
CA ASN A 88 -29.58 -5.42 4.18
C ASN A 88 -29.68 -3.91 4.35
N GLY A 89 -28.65 -3.18 3.93
CA GLY A 89 -28.66 -1.71 3.96
C GLY A 89 -27.66 -1.11 4.94
N TYR A 90 -26.79 -1.92 5.54
CA TYR A 90 -25.63 -1.39 6.23
C TYR A 90 -24.65 -0.77 5.23
N SER A 91 -23.94 0.25 5.68
CA SER A 91 -22.83 0.85 4.94
C SER A 91 -21.63 1.07 5.84
N VAL A 92 -20.44 1.08 5.25
CA VAL A 92 -19.21 1.46 5.95
C VAL A 92 -18.54 2.58 5.15
N LEU A 93 -18.30 3.71 5.81
CA LEU A 93 -17.53 4.84 5.31
C LEU A 93 -16.14 4.81 5.93
N GLU A 94 -15.08 4.91 5.12
CA GLU A 94 -13.74 5.21 5.63
C GLU A 94 -13.51 6.72 5.73
N GLY A 95 -12.81 7.15 6.77
CA GLY A 95 -12.42 8.56 6.94
C GLY A 95 -11.39 9.01 5.90
N THR A 96 -11.44 10.29 5.54
CA THR A 96 -10.48 10.93 4.62
C THR A 96 -9.32 11.54 5.42
N PRO A 97 -8.05 11.16 5.17
CA PRO A 97 -6.90 11.81 5.80
C PRO A 97 -6.79 13.30 5.45
N ASN A 98 -6.18 14.10 6.34
CA ASN A 98 -5.84 15.51 6.06
C ASN A 98 -4.78 15.63 4.95
N GLU A 99 -3.91 14.63 4.81
CA GLU A 99 -2.85 14.60 3.83
C GLU A 99 -3.39 14.15 2.46
N ALA A 100 -3.47 15.10 1.52
CA ALA A 100 -4.01 14.90 0.17
C ALA A 100 -3.24 13.89 -0.71
N ASN A 101 -2.10 13.38 -0.23
CA ASN A 101 -1.30 12.40 -0.94
C ASN A 101 -1.77 10.96 -0.72
N TRP A 102 -2.83 10.74 0.06
CA TRP A 102 -3.50 9.45 0.21
C TRP A 102 -4.61 9.25 -0.81
N ILE A 103 -4.63 8.07 -1.44
CA ILE A 103 -5.61 7.69 -2.47
C ILE A 103 -6.26 6.38 -2.02
N GLN A 104 -7.58 6.34 -2.12
CA GLN A 104 -8.35 5.11 -1.92
C GLN A 104 -8.25 4.20 -3.15
N SER A 105 -8.02 2.91 -2.92
CA SER A 105 -7.95 1.87 -3.95
C SER A 105 -9.01 0.78 -3.82
N ALA A 106 -9.62 0.62 -2.64
CA ALA A 106 -10.69 -0.34 -2.39
C ALA A 106 -11.62 0.14 -1.28
N PRO A 107 -12.89 -0.30 -1.26
CA PRO A 107 -13.51 -1.29 -2.15
C PRO A 107 -13.88 -0.71 -3.52
N ARG A 108 -14.15 -1.62 -4.47
CA ARG A 108 -14.62 -1.27 -5.83
C ARG A 108 -15.95 -1.93 -6.14
N VAL A 109 -16.86 -1.17 -6.76
CA VAL A 109 -18.12 -1.67 -7.31
C VAL A 109 -18.12 -1.35 -8.80
N ASN A 110 -18.29 -2.37 -9.65
CA ASN A 110 -18.19 -2.24 -11.11
C ASN A 110 -16.89 -1.55 -11.57
N GLY A 111 -15.77 -1.88 -10.93
CA GLY A 111 -14.44 -1.31 -11.22
C GLY A 111 -14.17 0.06 -10.63
N VAL A 112 -15.18 0.76 -10.11
CA VAL A 112 -15.05 2.12 -9.55
C VAL A 112 -14.84 2.05 -8.04
N VAL A 113 -13.87 2.80 -7.52
CA VAL A 113 -13.65 2.92 -6.07
C VAL A 113 -14.85 3.60 -5.42
N VAL A 114 -15.35 3.04 -4.31
CA VAL A 114 -16.52 3.57 -3.60
C VAL A 114 -16.21 3.84 -2.14
N ASN A 115 -16.73 4.97 -1.64
CA ASN A 115 -16.75 5.31 -0.22
C ASN A 115 -17.96 6.25 0.03
N PRO A 116 -18.99 5.83 0.77
CA PRO A 116 -19.09 4.58 1.53
C PRO A 116 -19.30 3.32 0.65
N LEU A 117 -18.94 2.15 1.20
CA LEU A 117 -19.43 0.86 0.71
C LEU A 117 -20.84 0.64 1.26
N THR A 118 -21.84 0.53 0.38
CA THR A 118 -23.25 0.38 0.76
C THR A 118 -23.78 -1.03 0.45
N GLY A 119 -25.00 -1.33 0.91
CA GLY A 119 -25.68 -2.59 0.61
C GLY A 119 -25.09 -3.81 1.34
N ILE A 120 -24.35 -3.59 2.42
CA ILE A 120 -23.75 -4.67 3.21
C ILE A 120 -24.88 -5.47 3.87
N ARG A 121 -24.84 -6.79 3.68
CA ARG A 121 -25.75 -7.75 4.31
C ARG A 121 -25.16 -8.26 5.62
N VAL A 122 -25.98 -8.28 6.66
CA VAL A 122 -25.69 -8.90 7.96
C VAL A 122 -26.62 -10.08 8.14
N ASN A 123 -26.04 -11.24 8.46
CA ASN A 123 -26.80 -12.45 8.79
C ASN A 123 -26.60 -12.80 10.27
N ALA A 124 -27.67 -13.31 10.87
CA ALA A 124 -27.71 -13.85 12.22
C ALA A 124 -26.58 -14.85 12.51
N GLY A 125 -25.73 -14.58 13.51
CA GLY A 125 -24.63 -15.46 13.92
C GLY A 125 -23.38 -15.43 13.02
N TYR A 126 -23.37 -14.63 11.95
CA TYR A 126 -22.25 -14.58 11.00
C TYR A 126 -21.41 -13.30 11.10
N THR A 127 -20.19 -13.40 10.57
CA THR A 127 -19.27 -12.28 10.38
C THR A 127 -19.24 -11.88 8.91
N THR A 128 -19.68 -10.68 8.59
CA THR A 128 -19.45 -10.07 7.28
C THR A 128 -18.13 -9.30 7.32
N THR A 129 -17.17 -9.66 6.48
CA THR A 129 -15.88 -8.94 6.41
C THR A 129 -15.84 -8.05 5.17
N VAL A 130 -15.49 -6.77 5.35
CA VAL A 130 -15.25 -5.81 4.27
C VAL A 130 -13.81 -5.28 4.35
N LYS A 131 -13.21 -4.96 3.21
CA LYS A 131 -11.80 -4.54 3.11
C LYS A 131 -11.70 -3.17 2.44
N PHE A 132 -10.89 -2.29 3.02
CA PHE A 132 -10.62 -0.93 2.54
C PHE A 132 -9.12 -0.74 2.32
N GLY A 133 -8.73 -0.40 1.10
CA GLY A 133 -7.35 -0.30 0.66
C GLY A 133 -7.03 1.15 0.31
N ASN A 134 -5.92 1.68 0.83
CA ASN A 134 -5.42 2.99 0.42
C ASN A 134 -3.92 2.89 0.23
N TYR A 135 -3.41 3.75 -0.62
CA TYR A 135 -1.98 3.96 -0.82
C TYR A 135 -1.68 5.45 -0.73
N CYS A 136 -0.42 5.80 -0.58
CA CYS A 136 0.01 7.19 -0.61
C CYS A 136 1.07 7.39 -1.68
N LYS A 137 1.21 8.61 -2.16
CA LYS A 137 2.25 8.99 -3.11
C LYS A 137 3.26 9.93 -2.46
N LYS A 138 4.53 9.81 -2.85
CA LYS A 138 5.57 10.80 -2.54
C LYS A 138 6.58 10.87 -3.69
N PRO A 139 7.33 11.97 -3.85
CA PRO A 139 8.43 12.03 -4.82
C PRO A 139 9.42 10.89 -4.58
N SER A 140 9.99 10.33 -5.66
CA SER A 140 11.00 9.28 -5.59
C SER A 140 12.25 9.69 -4.81
N GLY A 141 12.59 10.98 -4.84
CA GLY A 141 13.84 11.54 -4.31
C GLY A 141 15.02 11.51 -5.29
N GLY A 142 14.80 10.99 -6.50
CA GLY A 142 15.83 10.77 -7.51
C GLY A 142 16.64 12.01 -7.90
N LYS A 143 17.87 11.77 -8.33
CA LYS A 143 18.79 12.74 -8.91
C LYS A 143 19.07 12.40 -10.37
N THR A 144 19.15 13.43 -11.20
CA THR A 144 19.36 13.29 -12.64
C THR A 144 20.79 12.86 -12.98
N PRO A 145 21.05 12.35 -14.20
CA PRO A 145 22.42 12.17 -14.70
C PRO A 145 23.28 13.43 -14.52
N GLY A 146 22.70 14.62 -14.70
CA GLY A 146 23.39 15.90 -14.49
C GLY A 146 23.91 16.09 -13.06
N PHE A 147 23.17 15.65 -12.03
CA PHE A 147 23.64 15.68 -10.64
C PHE A 147 24.89 14.80 -10.46
N TRP A 148 24.86 13.57 -10.97
CA TRP A 148 25.97 12.63 -10.84
C TRP A 148 27.23 13.05 -11.61
N SER A 149 27.09 13.90 -12.63
CA SER A 149 28.20 14.48 -13.40
C SER A 149 28.90 15.70 -12.76
N ASN A 150 28.41 16.18 -11.61
CA ASN A 150 28.94 17.40 -10.97
C ASN A 150 29.59 17.13 -9.59
N GLN A 151 30.17 18.18 -8.99
CA GLN A 151 30.89 18.09 -7.71
C GLN A 151 30.02 17.58 -6.55
N ASN A 152 28.71 17.85 -6.53
CA ASN A 152 27.82 17.32 -5.50
C ASN A 152 27.60 15.81 -5.68
N GLY A 153 27.44 15.36 -6.93
CA GLY A 153 27.41 13.94 -7.26
C GLY A 153 28.70 13.24 -6.87
N LEU A 154 29.85 13.80 -7.26
CA LEU A 154 31.17 13.27 -6.89
C LEU A 154 31.36 13.16 -5.37
N ALA A 155 30.98 14.20 -4.61
CA ALA A 155 31.07 14.18 -3.16
C ALA A 155 30.22 13.05 -2.56
N LYS A 156 29.07 12.72 -3.17
CA LYS A 156 28.24 11.60 -2.73
C LYS A 156 28.82 10.25 -3.11
N LEU A 157 29.48 10.14 -4.26
CA LEU A 157 30.20 8.91 -4.66
C LEU A 157 31.45 8.64 -3.80
N LEU A 158 31.93 9.63 -3.03
CA LEU A 158 33.11 9.53 -2.17
C LEU A 158 32.74 9.37 -0.68
N ASP A 159 31.55 8.86 -0.38
CA ASP A 159 31.02 8.85 0.99
C ASP A 159 31.55 7.72 1.88
N GLY A 160 32.40 6.85 1.34
CA GLY A 160 33.14 5.83 2.07
C GLY A 160 34.10 6.38 3.13
N SER A 161 34.50 5.51 4.06
CA SER A 161 35.53 5.81 5.07
C SER A 161 36.63 4.74 5.03
N PRO A 162 37.82 5.02 4.46
CA PRO A 162 38.23 6.29 3.82
C PRO A 162 37.47 6.57 2.50
N PRO A 163 37.47 7.83 2.02
CA PRO A 163 36.82 8.19 0.76
C PRO A 163 37.32 7.34 -0.41
N SER A 164 36.38 6.72 -1.14
CA SER A 164 36.66 5.81 -2.24
C SER A 164 35.50 5.81 -3.22
N LEU A 165 35.78 5.70 -4.51
CA LEU A 165 34.79 5.50 -5.59
C LEU A 165 34.56 4.02 -5.91
N LEU A 166 35.36 3.12 -5.32
CA LEU A 166 35.39 1.72 -5.73
C LEU A 166 34.03 1.01 -5.55
N PRO A 167 33.29 1.21 -4.45
CA PRO A 167 31.95 0.61 -4.32
C PRO A 167 31.02 1.02 -5.45
N GLU A 168 30.95 2.31 -5.78
CA GLU A 168 30.04 2.88 -6.77
C GLU A 168 30.42 2.46 -8.18
N LEU A 169 31.72 2.45 -8.49
CA LEU A 169 32.22 1.97 -9.78
C LEU A 169 31.94 0.47 -9.97
N ASN A 170 32.15 -0.36 -8.95
CA ASN A 170 31.80 -1.79 -9.01
C ASN A 170 30.29 -2.00 -9.23
N LEU A 171 29.44 -1.15 -8.66
CA LEU A 171 28.01 -1.21 -8.89
C LEU A 171 27.60 -0.87 -10.32
N LEU A 172 28.34 0.04 -10.97
CA LEU A 172 28.13 0.41 -12.37
C LEU A 172 28.67 -0.65 -13.33
N VAL A 173 29.86 -1.21 -13.06
CA VAL A 173 30.47 -2.31 -13.83
C VAL A 173 29.63 -3.60 -13.78
N ALA A 174 28.83 -3.78 -12.73
CA ALA A 174 27.90 -4.92 -12.64
C ALA A 174 26.66 -4.79 -13.57
N LEU A 175 26.52 -3.68 -14.29
CA LEU A 175 25.44 -3.43 -15.24
C LEU A 175 25.95 -3.57 -16.68
N ASN A 176 25.04 -3.84 -17.62
CA ASN A 176 25.33 -3.90 -19.06
C ASN A 176 25.30 -2.49 -19.67
N LEU A 177 26.03 -1.53 -19.09
CA LEU A 177 26.09 -0.18 -19.62
C LEU A 177 26.82 -0.16 -20.96
N VAL A 178 26.36 0.67 -21.89
CA VAL A 178 26.94 0.78 -23.23
C VAL A 178 27.29 2.21 -23.60
N ASP A 179 28.23 2.37 -24.53
CA ASP A 179 28.59 3.63 -25.15
C ASP A 179 27.75 3.95 -26.40
N ALA A 180 28.12 5.03 -27.09
CA ALA A 180 27.43 5.51 -28.29
C ALA A 180 27.35 4.48 -29.43
N ASN A 181 28.32 3.55 -29.51
CA ASN A 181 28.41 2.52 -30.55
C ASN A 181 27.92 1.15 -30.06
N GLY A 182 27.40 1.06 -28.84
CA GLY A 182 26.98 -0.19 -28.22
C GLY A 182 28.13 -1.03 -27.65
N GLY A 183 29.33 -0.45 -27.55
CA GLY A 183 30.43 -1.08 -26.82
C GLY A 183 30.15 -1.07 -25.32
N ALA A 184 30.59 -2.10 -24.59
CA ALA A 184 30.46 -2.15 -23.14
C ALA A 184 31.20 -0.96 -22.49
N PHE A 185 30.59 -0.39 -21.45
CA PHE A 185 31.16 0.71 -20.69
C PHE A 185 31.35 0.33 -19.22
N ASP A 186 32.60 0.09 -18.85
CA ASP A 186 33.03 -0.25 -17.49
C ASP A 186 33.83 0.92 -16.90
N PRO A 187 33.21 1.81 -16.09
CA PRO A 187 33.90 3.00 -15.60
C PRO A 187 35.00 2.64 -14.59
N VAL A 188 36.20 3.17 -14.80
CA VAL A 188 37.38 2.94 -13.94
C VAL A 188 37.71 4.13 -13.05
N ASP A 189 37.21 5.31 -13.39
CA ASP A 189 37.40 6.54 -12.64
C ASP A 189 36.23 7.52 -12.85
N TYR A 190 36.19 8.57 -12.04
CA TYR A 190 35.16 9.59 -12.17
C TYR A 190 35.27 10.44 -13.45
N PRO A 191 36.46 10.89 -13.91
CA PRO A 191 36.56 11.66 -15.15
C PRO A 191 36.00 10.95 -16.39
N SER A 192 36.28 9.65 -16.56
CA SER A 192 35.73 8.83 -17.65
C SER A 192 34.23 8.65 -17.51
N PHE A 193 33.75 8.30 -16.30
CA PHE A 193 32.31 8.19 -16.00
C PHE A 193 31.57 9.50 -16.31
N ARG A 194 32.08 10.63 -15.85
CA ARG A 194 31.49 11.95 -16.08
C ARG A 194 31.41 12.27 -17.57
N THR A 195 32.48 12.00 -18.32
CA THR A 195 32.55 12.29 -19.75
C THR A 195 31.53 11.44 -20.52
N TRP A 196 31.46 10.15 -20.23
CA TRP A 196 30.45 9.24 -20.77
C TRP A 196 29.03 9.70 -20.41
N LEU A 197 28.77 10.02 -19.14
CA LEU A 197 27.43 10.42 -18.70
C LEU A 197 26.92 11.69 -19.41
N LEU A 198 27.81 12.65 -19.68
CA LEU A 198 27.50 13.91 -20.37
C LEU A 198 27.39 13.78 -21.89
N ALA A 199 28.06 12.78 -22.49
CA ALA A 199 28.00 12.53 -23.92
C ALA A 199 26.75 11.74 -24.37
N SER A 200 25.96 11.23 -23.42
CA SER A 200 24.76 10.42 -23.70
C SER A 200 23.68 11.18 -24.47
N ASP A 201 23.44 10.74 -25.70
CA ASP A 201 22.38 11.20 -26.59
C ASP A 201 21.35 10.10 -26.89
N ALA A 202 20.36 10.40 -27.73
CA ALA A 202 19.33 9.43 -28.13
C ALA A 202 19.63 8.78 -29.50
N THR A 203 20.85 8.94 -30.05
CA THR A 203 21.22 8.31 -31.32
C THR A 203 21.17 6.80 -31.17
N ASN A 204 21.89 6.27 -30.17
CA ASN A 204 21.71 4.92 -29.65
C ASN A 204 20.81 4.98 -28.39
N MET A 205 19.58 4.44 -28.44
CA MET A 205 18.69 4.49 -27.27
C MET A 205 19.23 3.65 -26.11
N ALA A 206 20.04 2.62 -26.37
CA ALA A 206 20.71 1.83 -25.35
C ALA A 206 21.70 2.68 -24.54
N TYR A 207 22.42 3.61 -25.19
CA TYR A 207 23.28 4.55 -24.48
C TYR A 207 22.45 5.52 -23.62
N LYS A 208 21.32 6.03 -24.14
CA LYS A 208 20.44 6.89 -23.35
C LYS A 208 19.89 6.16 -22.13
N LEU A 209 19.39 4.94 -22.33
CA LEU A 209 18.93 4.07 -21.26
C LEU A 209 20.04 3.82 -20.23
N SER A 210 21.26 3.51 -20.68
CA SER A 210 22.43 3.29 -19.81
C SER A 210 22.68 4.48 -18.89
N SER A 211 22.68 5.71 -19.43
CA SER A 211 22.92 6.91 -18.61
C SER A 211 21.86 7.14 -17.52
N HIS A 212 20.59 6.87 -17.80
CA HIS A 212 19.51 6.97 -16.81
C HIS A 212 19.51 5.80 -15.83
N LEU A 213 19.90 4.60 -16.27
CA LEU A 213 20.06 3.42 -15.42
C LEU A 213 21.20 3.61 -14.42
N ALA A 214 22.36 4.11 -14.86
CA ALA A 214 23.49 4.44 -14.00
C ALA A 214 23.06 5.45 -12.91
N ALA A 215 22.41 6.55 -13.31
CA ALA A 215 21.91 7.54 -12.36
C ALA A 215 20.91 6.95 -11.34
N MET A 216 20.00 6.09 -11.78
CA MET A 216 19.04 5.44 -10.88
C MET A 216 19.73 4.45 -9.92
N ARG A 217 20.70 3.68 -10.42
CA ARG A 217 21.46 2.74 -9.60
C ARG A 217 22.20 3.46 -8.47
N LEU A 218 22.79 4.61 -8.78
CA LEU A 218 23.44 5.49 -7.80
C LEU A 218 22.44 6.15 -6.87
N ASN A 219 21.25 6.55 -7.35
CA ASN A 219 20.19 7.07 -6.49
C ASN A 219 19.74 6.08 -5.41
N VAL A 220 19.65 4.80 -5.76
CA VAL A 220 19.27 3.73 -4.82
C VAL A 220 20.40 3.47 -3.82
N GLU A 221 21.63 3.38 -4.31
CA GLU A 221 22.84 3.22 -3.48
C GLU A 221 22.94 4.34 -2.44
N ALA A 222 22.89 5.58 -2.90
CA ALA A 222 23.05 6.77 -2.08
C ALA A 222 21.90 7.04 -1.09
N GLY A 223 20.86 6.21 -1.08
CA GLY A 223 19.69 6.32 -0.22
C GLY A 223 18.70 7.43 -0.62
N TYR A 224 18.89 8.09 -1.76
CA TYR A 224 17.94 9.07 -2.28
C TYR A 224 16.63 8.42 -2.72
N VAL A 225 16.71 7.22 -3.29
CA VAL A 225 15.57 6.45 -3.80
C VAL A 225 15.48 5.12 -3.08
N ASN A 226 14.29 4.76 -2.60
CA ASN A 226 14.03 3.41 -2.10
C ASN A 226 13.66 2.49 -3.27
N GLY A 227 14.53 1.54 -3.60
CA GLY A 227 14.33 0.58 -4.70
C GLY A 227 13.07 -0.29 -4.59
N ASN A 228 12.50 -0.45 -3.39
CA ASN A 228 11.27 -1.20 -3.16
C ASN A 228 9.99 -0.34 -3.31
N ALA A 229 10.11 0.95 -3.59
CA ALA A 229 8.97 1.78 -3.93
C ALA A 229 8.37 1.34 -5.28
N PHE A 230 7.05 1.42 -5.40
CA PHE A 230 6.31 1.02 -6.61
C PHE A 230 6.06 2.22 -7.50
N TYR A 231 6.38 2.09 -8.79
CA TYR A 231 6.12 3.11 -9.79
C TYR A 231 4.95 2.68 -10.67
N ILE A 232 3.78 3.24 -10.38
CA ILE A 232 2.50 2.85 -11.01
C ILE A 232 2.57 2.87 -12.55
N PRO A 233 3.14 3.90 -13.23
CA PRO A 233 3.22 3.90 -14.69
C PRO A 233 4.02 2.74 -15.30
N PHE A 234 4.99 2.19 -14.57
CA PHE A 234 5.74 1.00 -14.99
C PHE A 234 5.05 -0.31 -14.56
N GLY A 235 4.24 -0.28 -13.50
CA GLY A 235 3.60 -1.47 -12.95
C GLY A 235 4.52 -2.37 -12.13
N GLY A 236 5.62 -1.83 -11.61
CA GLY A 236 6.61 -2.58 -10.84
C GLY A 236 7.36 -1.74 -9.81
N SER A 237 8.25 -2.38 -9.06
CA SER A 237 9.18 -1.67 -8.18
C SER A 237 10.29 -1.00 -8.98
N ILE A 238 10.95 -0.01 -8.37
CA ILE A 238 12.12 0.62 -8.99
C ILE A 238 13.23 -0.43 -9.21
N ASN A 239 13.41 -1.38 -8.29
CA ASN A 239 14.35 -2.49 -8.46
C ASN A 239 14.00 -3.38 -9.66
N SER A 240 12.71 -3.68 -9.91
CA SER A 240 12.32 -4.45 -11.09
C SER A 240 12.47 -3.64 -12.38
N LEU A 241 12.32 -2.31 -12.33
CA LEU A 241 12.63 -1.43 -13.46
C LEU A 241 14.14 -1.40 -13.78
N ILE A 242 14.99 -1.29 -12.75
CA ILE A 242 16.45 -1.37 -12.90
C ILE A 242 16.83 -2.71 -13.54
N ALA A 243 16.27 -3.82 -13.06
CA ALA A 243 16.52 -5.15 -13.62
C ALA A 243 16.05 -5.26 -15.09
N ALA A 244 14.86 -4.76 -15.42
CA ALA A 244 14.34 -4.76 -16.78
C ALA A 244 15.20 -3.92 -17.74
N ALA A 245 15.63 -2.73 -17.31
CA ALA A 245 16.56 -1.89 -18.07
C ALA A 245 17.89 -2.59 -18.30
N ASN A 246 18.48 -3.18 -17.25
CA ASN A 246 19.75 -3.88 -17.37
C ASN A 246 19.68 -5.10 -18.30
N ALA A 247 18.57 -5.84 -18.26
CA ALA A 247 18.33 -6.97 -19.15
C ALA A 247 18.10 -6.53 -20.61
N ALA A 248 17.40 -5.41 -20.82
CA ALA A 248 17.18 -4.86 -22.15
C ALA A 248 18.49 -4.40 -22.81
N LEU A 249 19.43 -3.85 -22.03
CA LEU A 249 20.76 -3.49 -22.52
C LEU A 249 21.62 -4.72 -22.86
N ALA A 250 21.52 -5.78 -22.05
CA ALA A 250 22.21 -7.04 -22.33
C ALA A 250 21.70 -7.70 -23.62
N ALA A 251 20.39 -7.61 -23.86
CA ALA A 251 19.75 -8.20 -25.04
C ALA A 251 20.06 -7.40 -26.31
N ASP A 252 20.13 -6.08 -26.22
CA ASP A 252 20.36 -5.22 -27.37
C ASP A 252 21.18 -3.96 -26.99
N PRO A 253 22.50 -3.98 -27.20
CA PRO A 253 23.37 -2.87 -26.81
C PRO A 253 23.38 -1.70 -27.82
N PHE A 254 22.74 -1.83 -28.99
CA PHE A 254 22.80 -0.82 -30.04
C PHE A 254 21.46 -0.67 -30.76
N THR A 255 20.65 0.29 -30.29
CA THR A 255 19.26 0.52 -30.75
C THR A 255 19.09 1.89 -31.43
N PRO A 256 19.68 2.08 -32.64
CA PRO A 256 19.49 3.30 -33.41
C PRO A 256 18.06 3.42 -33.96
N SER A 257 17.75 4.54 -34.63
CA SER A 257 16.46 4.70 -35.31
C SER A 257 16.19 3.55 -36.30
N GLY A 258 15.00 2.97 -36.23
CA GLY A 258 14.58 1.82 -37.05
C GLY A 258 14.79 0.46 -36.39
N ASP A 259 15.52 0.39 -35.28
CA ASP A 259 15.69 -0.85 -34.52
C ASP A 259 14.37 -1.28 -33.82
N PRO A 260 13.97 -2.56 -33.88
CA PRO A 260 12.71 -3.04 -33.30
C PRO A 260 12.65 -2.93 -31.76
N ASN A 261 13.78 -2.93 -31.06
CA ASN A 261 13.85 -2.88 -29.59
C ASN A 261 13.96 -1.44 -29.04
N ARG A 262 14.19 -0.45 -29.92
CA ARG A 262 14.32 0.96 -29.54
C ARG A 262 13.14 1.46 -28.72
N THR A 263 11.91 1.16 -29.13
CA THR A 263 10.70 1.63 -28.42
C THR A 263 10.63 1.09 -27.00
N THR A 264 10.97 -0.19 -26.79
CA THR A 264 11.00 -0.80 -25.45
C THR A 264 12.06 -0.15 -24.56
N GLN A 265 13.28 0.06 -25.09
CA GLN A 265 14.33 0.74 -24.33
C GLN A 265 13.98 2.20 -24.04
N GLU A 266 13.30 2.89 -24.95
CA GLU A 266 12.81 4.25 -24.73
C GLU A 266 11.77 4.33 -23.61
N GLN A 267 10.85 3.36 -23.51
CA GLN A 267 9.89 3.29 -22.41
C GLN A 267 10.59 3.10 -21.06
N LEU A 268 11.57 2.20 -20.98
CA LEU A 268 12.36 1.97 -19.77
C LEU A 268 13.17 3.22 -19.39
N LYS A 269 13.80 3.86 -20.39
CA LYS A 269 14.53 5.13 -20.22
C LYS A 269 13.58 6.18 -19.67
N ASN A 270 12.39 6.35 -20.24
CA ASN A 270 11.45 7.40 -19.84
C ASN A 270 10.93 7.18 -18.42
N ALA A 271 10.72 5.92 -18.00
CA ALA A 271 10.40 5.60 -16.61
C ALA A 271 11.54 5.98 -15.65
N LEU A 272 12.79 5.60 -15.97
CA LEU A 272 13.96 5.95 -15.18
C LEU A 272 14.19 7.47 -15.14
N ASP A 273 14.01 8.15 -16.27
CA ASP A 273 14.10 9.61 -16.38
C ASP A 273 13.08 10.31 -15.48
N ALA A 274 11.81 9.94 -15.56
CA ALA A 274 10.78 10.49 -14.70
C ALA A 274 11.12 10.29 -13.21
N LEU A 275 11.58 9.10 -12.83
CA LEU A 275 11.97 8.81 -11.45
C LEU A 275 13.24 9.55 -11.02
N ASN A 276 14.24 9.70 -11.89
CA ASN A 276 15.44 10.49 -11.63
C ASN A 276 15.12 12.00 -11.51
N ASN A 277 13.98 12.44 -12.06
CA ASN A 277 13.43 13.79 -11.91
C ASN A 277 12.37 13.91 -10.79
N GLY A 278 12.25 12.92 -9.90
CA GLY A 278 11.40 13.04 -8.72
C GLY A 278 9.94 12.64 -8.92
N ALA A 279 9.60 11.86 -9.96
CA ALA A 279 8.24 11.37 -10.17
C ALA A 279 7.67 10.67 -8.93
N LEU A 280 6.34 10.74 -8.79
CA LEU A 280 5.64 10.16 -7.64
C LEU A 280 5.68 8.63 -7.67
N VAL A 281 5.94 8.05 -6.50
CA VAL A 281 5.96 6.61 -6.25
C VAL A 281 5.04 6.27 -5.07
N VAL A 282 4.61 5.02 -5.00
CA VAL A 282 4.03 4.44 -3.78
C VAL A 282 5.18 3.93 -2.92
N PRO A 283 5.46 4.53 -1.75
CA PRO A 283 6.55 4.09 -0.90
C PRO A 283 6.29 2.67 -0.35
N SER A 284 7.36 1.95 0.01
CA SER A 284 7.26 0.61 0.60
C SER A 284 6.63 0.59 2.01
N SER A 285 6.48 1.76 2.63
CA SER A 285 5.91 1.93 3.96
C SER A 285 4.85 3.03 3.94
N PRO A 286 3.77 2.89 4.72
CA PRO A 286 2.72 3.92 4.81
C PRO A 286 3.28 5.31 5.10
N CYS A 287 2.73 6.32 4.43
CA CYS A 287 3.02 7.71 4.76
C CYS A 287 2.47 8.07 6.14
N ARG A 288 2.93 9.19 6.70
CA ARG A 288 2.22 9.81 7.82
C ARG A 288 0.80 10.16 7.39
N ARG A 289 -0.15 10.04 8.32
CA ARG A 289 -1.53 10.46 8.15
C ARG A 289 -2.10 11.03 9.45
N SER A 290 -3.09 11.89 9.33
CA SER A 290 -3.92 12.43 10.40
C SER A 290 -5.36 12.59 9.89
N PHE A 291 -6.33 12.72 10.80
CA PHE A 291 -7.75 12.89 10.48
C PHE A 291 -8.29 14.15 11.16
N PRO A 292 -9.33 14.80 10.60
CA PRO A 292 -9.97 15.94 11.26
C PRO A 292 -10.66 15.50 12.56
N SER A 293 -10.66 16.35 13.58
CA SER A 293 -11.50 16.17 14.78
C SER A 293 -12.99 16.16 14.35
N PRO A 294 -13.87 15.28 14.88
CA PRO A 294 -13.75 14.55 16.16
C PRO A 294 -13.30 13.07 16.05
N TYR A 295 -12.66 12.66 14.95
CA TYR A 295 -12.23 11.26 14.77
C TYR A 295 -11.07 10.82 15.65
#